data_AF-A0A059AM60-F1
#
_entry.id   AF-A0A059AM60-F1
#
_cell.length_a   1.000
_cell.length_b   1.000
_cell.length_c   1.000
_cell.angle_alpha   90.00
_cell.angle_beta   90.00
_cell.angle_gamma   90.00
#
_symmetry.space_group_name_H-M   'P 1'
#
loop_
_entity.id
_entity.type
_entity.pdbx_description
1 polymer ?
#
loop_
_entity_poly.entity_id
_entity_poly.type
_entity_poly.pdbx_seq_one_letter_code
_entity_poly.pdbx_strand_id
1 'polypeptide(L)'
;MPSPDYLRRCRDRSIDVTARQDSINWILRVHALYHFRPITAFLSVNYLDRFLSFHSLPREANGWAFQLLSVACLSLAAKMEEPDVPLLVDLQAFDPKFVFEPRTVQRMELWVMSNLNWRLRSVTPFDFLHSFVPKLPSLSSPSSSCRVLSTSSDLIVSTTRVIDFLGFTPSTIAAAAVLCAAGEGGDEPPVIHDRLDREMVRSCRQLMEEYLVDTCPSATVKVADPEPPAAPPSPVGVLDAAACRSCDTRSDNPSATVTSRAEQPPPLPPPLPPPPPPPNKRLRFSGPESSEDVQEH
;
A
#
# COMPACT_ATOMS: atom_id res chain seq x y z
N MET A 1 5.17 22.28 3.61
CA MET A 1 4.57 22.31 2.26
C MET A 1 5.65 22.48 1.21
N PRO A 2 5.44 21.95 0.00
CA PRO A 2 6.21 22.29 -1.20
C PRO A 2 6.28 23.80 -1.43
N SER A 3 7.24 24.27 -2.24
CA SER A 3 7.33 25.68 -2.63
C SER A 3 6.08 26.10 -3.43
N PRO A 4 5.56 27.34 -3.31
CA PRO A 4 4.39 27.80 -4.07
C PRO A 4 4.51 27.60 -5.59
N ASP A 5 5.72 27.77 -6.14
CA ASP A 5 5.98 27.58 -7.58
C ASP A 5 6.04 26.10 -8.01
N TYR A 6 6.02 25.15 -7.07
CA TYR A 6 6.10 23.72 -7.38
C TYR A 6 4.91 23.24 -8.20
N LEU A 7 3.68 23.62 -7.80
CA LEU A 7 2.48 23.25 -8.55
C LEU A 7 2.51 23.77 -10.00
N ARG A 8 2.93 25.03 -10.18
CA ARG A 8 3.10 25.61 -11.53
C ARG A 8 4.12 24.82 -12.34
N ARG A 9 5.27 24.50 -11.75
CA ARG A 9 6.32 23.72 -12.41
C ARG A 9 5.92 22.29 -12.77
N CYS A 10 5.04 21.66 -11.99
CA CYS A 10 4.42 20.39 -12.34
C CYS A 10 3.50 20.54 -13.56
N ARG A 11 2.64 21.57 -13.59
CA ARG A 11 1.72 21.84 -14.70
C ARG A 11 2.48 22.15 -16.00
N ASP A 12 3.55 22.93 -15.91
CA ASP A 12 4.39 23.31 -17.04
C ASP A 12 5.39 22.20 -17.46
N ARG A 13 5.31 21.01 -16.83
CA ARG A 13 6.15 19.81 -17.12
C ARG A 13 7.66 20.04 -17.01
N SER A 14 8.06 21.09 -16.29
CA SER A 14 9.46 21.32 -15.91
C SER A 14 9.97 20.28 -14.93
N ILE A 15 9.06 19.64 -14.19
CA ILE A 15 9.29 18.48 -13.34
C ILE A 15 8.71 17.25 -14.03
N ASP A 16 9.41 16.13 -13.94
CA ASP A 16 8.94 14.86 -14.48
C ASP A 16 7.76 14.32 -13.66
N VAL A 17 6.54 14.68 -14.08
CA VAL A 17 5.30 14.28 -13.41
C VAL A 17 5.07 12.77 -13.50
N THR A 18 5.53 12.12 -14.57
CA THR A 18 5.43 10.66 -14.72
C THR A 18 6.32 9.96 -13.70
N ALA A 19 7.60 10.37 -13.61
CA ALA A 19 8.51 9.81 -12.62
C ALA A 19 8.05 10.08 -11.17
N ARG A 20 7.45 11.25 -10.91
CA ARG A 20 6.78 11.54 -9.63
C ARG A 20 5.63 10.56 -9.38
N GLN A 21 4.77 10.32 -10.36
CA GLN A 21 3.62 9.41 -10.20
C GLN A 21 4.08 7.97 -9.94
N ASP A 22 5.09 7.50 -10.66
CA ASP A 22 5.68 6.17 -10.46
C ASP A 22 6.29 6.02 -9.07
N SER A 23 6.97 7.07 -8.59
CA SER A 23 7.52 7.17 -7.24
C SER A 23 6.43 7.04 -6.18
N ILE A 24 5.34 7.79 -6.32
CA ILE A 24 4.18 7.74 -5.41
C ILE A 24 3.53 6.36 -5.45
N ASN A 25 3.32 5.80 -6.63
CA ASN A 25 2.73 4.46 -6.78
C ASN A 25 3.58 3.39 -6.09
N TRP A 26 4.91 3.47 -6.20
CA TRP A 26 5.82 2.58 -5.49
C TRP A 26 5.73 2.79 -3.97
N ILE A 27 5.76 4.04 -3.48
CA ILE A 27 5.62 4.36 -2.05
C ILE A 27 4.32 3.76 -1.48
N LEU A 28 3.19 3.93 -2.17
CA LEU A 28 1.89 3.43 -1.73
C LEU A 28 1.83 1.90 -1.69
N ARG A 29 2.47 1.22 -2.64
CA ARG A 29 2.59 -0.25 -2.63
C ARG A 29 3.41 -0.74 -1.43
N VAL A 30 4.54 -0.10 -1.13
CA VAL A 30 5.39 -0.49 0.02
C VAL A 30 4.71 -0.16 1.35
N HIS A 31 4.04 0.98 1.45
CA HIS A 31 3.17 1.31 2.58
C HIS A 31 2.13 0.21 2.83
N ALA A 32 1.45 -0.26 1.76
CA ALA A 32 0.46 -1.33 1.89
C ALA A 32 1.09 -2.68 2.28
N LEU A 33 2.28 -3.00 1.75
CA LEU A 33 3.01 -4.24 2.08
C LEU A 33 3.34 -4.35 3.57
N TYR A 34 3.81 -3.26 4.17
CA TYR A 34 4.22 -3.23 5.57
C TYR A 34 3.12 -2.78 6.53
N HIS A 35 1.90 -2.52 6.02
CA HIS A 35 0.79 -2.00 6.81
C HIS A 35 1.17 -0.75 7.63
N PHE A 36 1.97 0.13 7.05
CA PHE A 36 2.33 1.40 7.68
C PHE A 36 1.09 2.25 7.91
N ARG A 37 1.19 3.19 8.86
CA ARG A 37 0.12 4.15 9.13
C ARG A 37 -0.07 5.05 7.89
N PRO A 38 -1.31 5.47 7.57
CA PRO A 38 -1.59 6.35 6.43
C PRO A 38 -0.75 7.64 6.42
N ILE A 39 -0.46 8.20 7.60
CA ILE A 39 0.39 9.38 7.76
C ILE A 39 1.82 9.16 7.24
N THR A 40 2.35 7.94 7.35
CA THR A 40 3.69 7.57 6.88
C THR A 40 3.77 7.67 5.37
N ALA A 41 2.77 7.14 4.65
CA ALA A 41 2.68 7.31 3.19
C ALA A 41 2.57 8.79 2.79
N PHE A 42 1.71 9.54 3.47
CA PHE A 42 1.51 10.96 3.19
C PHE A 42 2.79 11.78 3.41
N LEU A 43 3.50 11.56 4.53
CA LEU A 43 4.77 12.23 4.83
C LEU A 43 5.86 11.84 3.84
N SER A 44 5.91 10.58 3.40
CA SER A 44 6.83 10.14 2.36
C SER A 44 6.69 10.97 1.08
N VAL A 45 5.45 11.14 0.61
CA VAL A 45 5.17 11.97 -0.58
C VAL A 45 5.40 13.46 -0.29
N ASN A 46 5.07 13.93 0.92
CA ASN A 46 5.36 15.31 1.33
C ASN A 46 6.87 15.61 1.26
N TYR A 47 7.72 14.68 1.69
CA TYR A 47 9.17 14.84 1.63
C TYR A 47 9.67 14.83 0.19
N LEU A 48 9.13 13.94 -0.64
CA LEU A 48 9.44 13.86 -2.07
C LEU A 48 9.10 15.18 -2.79
N ASP A 49 7.87 15.68 -2.64
CA ASP A 49 7.42 16.91 -3.29
C ASP A 49 8.18 18.15 -2.79
N ARG A 50 8.49 18.21 -1.49
CA ARG A 50 9.33 19.29 -0.92
C ARG A 50 10.76 19.23 -1.42
N PHE A 51 11.33 18.05 -1.63
CA PHE A 51 12.66 17.90 -2.20
C PHE A 51 12.68 18.36 -3.66
N LEU A 52 11.73 17.86 -4.47
CA LEU A 52 11.57 18.24 -5.88
C LEU A 52 11.17 19.72 -6.07
N SER A 53 10.70 20.37 -5.01
CA SER A 53 10.46 21.81 -5.01
C SER A 53 11.74 22.63 -5.16
N PHE A 54 12.89 22.13 -4.74
CA PHE A 54 14.15 22.89 -4.78
C PHE A 54 15.21 22.24 -5.66
N HIS A 55 15.01 20.97 -6.05
CA HIS A 55 15.97 20.19 -6.82
C HIS A 55 15.35 19.59 -8.06
N SER A 56 16.08 19.70 -9.16
CA SER A 56 15.82 18.92 -10.36
C SER A 56 16.71 17.68 -10.33
N LEU A 57 16.10 16.50 -10.46
CA LEU A 57 16.85 15.26 -10.61
C LEU A 57 17.27 15.10 -12.07
N PRO A 58 18.42 14.44 -12.35
CA PRO A 58 18.88 14.24 -13.72
C PRO A 58 17.87 13.42 -14.52
N ARG A 59 17.47 13.93 -15.69
CA ARG A 59 16.48 13.25 -16.56
C ARG A 59 17.09 12.05 -17.28
N GLU A 60 18.39 12.09 -17.61
CA GLU A 60 19.09 10.98 -18.27
C GLU A 60 19.43 9.82 -17.30
N ALA A 61 19.09 9.93 -16.02
CA ALA A 61 19.42 8.94 -14.99
C ALA A 61 18.60 7.63 -15.05
N ASN A 62 17.95 7.30 -16.17
CA ASN A 62 17.17 6.05 -16.33
C ASN A 62 16.16 5.76 -15.19
N GLY A 63 15.74 6.79 -14.45
CA GLY A 63 14.85 6.70 -13.28
C GLY A 63 15.50 6.36 -11.93
N TRP A 64 16.81 6.07 -11.85
CA TRP A 64 17.43 5.63 -10.59
C TRP A 64 17.35 6.70 -9.49
N ALA A 65 17.47 7.98 -9.85
CA ALA A 65 17.47 9.08 -8.89
C ALA A 65 16.10 9.25 -8.21
N PHE A 66 15.01 9.11 -8.96
CA PHE A 66 13.65 9.15 -8.41
C PHE A 66 13.37 7.94 -7.52
N GLN A 67 13.84 6.76 -7.92
CA GLN A 67 13.69 5.56 -7.09
C GLN A 67 14.46 5.69 -5.77
N LEU A 68 15.72 6.15 -5.82
CA LEU A 68 16.53 6.39 -4.61
C LEU A 68 15.88 7.44 -3.69
N LEU A 69 15.39 8.55 -4.27
CA LEU A 69 14.64 9.58 -3.53
C LEU A 69 13.41 8.96 -2.85
N SER A 70 12.64 8.14 -3.56
CA SER A 70 11.44 7.49 -3.03
C SER A 70 11.75 6.58 -1.85
N VAL A 71 12.77 5.73 -1.97
CA VAL A 71 13.22 4.83 -0.91
C VAL A 71 13.66 5.63 0.32
N ALA A 72 14.44 6.71 0.11
CA ALA A 72 14.91 7.57 1.21
C ALA A 72 13.75 8.32 1.89
N CYS A 73 12.81 8.89 1.13
CA CYS A 73 11.66 9.58 1.67
C CYS A 73 10.75 8.65 2.49
N LEU A 74 10.51 7.43 1.99
CA LEU A 74 9.74 6.42 2.72
C LEU A 74 10.45 5.95 3.98
N SER A 75 11.77 5.69 3.91
CA SER A 75 12.53 5.28 5.09
C SER A 75 12.55 6.37 6.16
N LEU A 76 12.69 7.64 5.77
CA LEU A 76 12.60 8.77 6.69
C LEU A 76 11.22 8.85 7.35
N ALA A 77 10.13 8.77 6.58
CA ALA A 77 8.79 8.81 7.13
C ALA A 77 8.54 7.64 8.08
N ALA A 78 8.96 6.43 7.69
CA ALA A 78 8.84 5.24 8.54
C ALA A 78 9.62 5.42 9.86
N LYS A 79 10.84 5.98 9.84
CA LYS A 79 11.60 6.29 11.06
C LYS A 79 10.98 7.35 11.95
N MET A 80 10.17 8.24 11.38
CA MET A 80 9.50 9.30 12.14
C MET A 80 8.21 8.81 12.80
N GLU A 81 7.53 7.85 12.16
CA GLU A 81 6.16 7.49 12.48
C GLU A 81 6.01 6.03 12.94
N GLU A 82 6.76 5.07 12.41
CA GLU A 82 6.53 3.67 12.73
C GLU A 82 7.31 3.22 13.96
N PRO A 83 6.72 2.37 14.82
CA PRO A 83 7.43 1.80 15.96
C PRO A 83 8.57 0.87 15.51
N ASP A 84 8.31 0.09 14.46
CA ASP A 84 9.22 -0.89 13.90
C ASP A 84 9.45 -0.59 12.41
N VAL A 85 10.69 -0.24 12.07
CA VAL A 85 11.07 0.07 10.69
C VAL A 85 11.83 -1.11 10.10
N PRO A 86 11.40 -1.67 8.95
CA PRO A 86 12.15 -2.71 8.26
C PRO A 86 13.57 -2.24 7.86
N LEU A 87 14.46 -3.19 7.59
CA LEU A 87 15.80 -2.84 7.12
C LEU A 87 15.73 -2.14 5.76
N LEU A 88 16.72 -1.30 5.47
CA LEU A 88 16.79 -0.56 4.20
C LEU A 88 16.84 -1.45 2.96
N VAL A 89 17.36 -2.68 3.09
CA VAL A 89 17.33 -3.67 2.02
C VAL A 89 15.93 -4.22 1.79
N ASP A 90 15.17 -4.47 2.87
CA ASP A 90 13.83 -5.04 2.80
C ASP A 90 12.82 -4.01 2.28
N LEU A 91 12.96 -2.73 2.68
CA LEU A 91 12.12 -1.63 2.19
C LEU A 91 12.12 -1.48 0.66
N GLN A 92 13.13 -2.00 -0.03
CA GLN A 92 13.26 -1.94 -1.50
C GLN A 92 12.50 -3.09 -2.19
N ALA A 93 11.21 -3.24 -1.86
CA ALA A 93 10.35 -4.30 -2.36
C ALA A 93 9.86 -4.09 -3.81
N PHE A 94 9.17 -5.12 -4.34
CA PHE A 94 8.50 -5.17 -5.66
C PHE A 94 9.43 -5.11 -6.87
N ASP A 95 10.47 -5.93 -6.87
CA ASP A 95 11.45 -6.07 -7.97
C ASP A 95 11.91 -4.69 -8.50
N PRO A 96 12.56 -3.89 -7.64
CA PRO A 96 12.95 -2.55 -8.02
C PRO A 96 13.95 -2.62 -9.17
N LYS A 97 13.86 -1.64 -10.09
CA LYS A 97 14.78 -1.56 -11.24
C LYS A 97 16.24 -1.42 -10.79
N PHE A 98 16.45 -0.81 -9.63
CA PHE A 98 17.74 -0.65 -8.99
C PHE A 98 17.67 -1.10 -7.53
N VAL A 99 18.69 -1.77 -7.02
CA VAL A 99 18.82 -2.05 -5.59
C VAL A 99 19.99 -1.26 -5.06
N PHE A 100 19.74 -0.43 -4.05
CA PHE A 100 20.73 0.46 -3.46
C PHE A 100 21.29 -0.13 -2.17
N GLU A 101 22.60 0.02 -1.99
CA GLU A 101 23.22 -0.26 -0.71
C GLU A 101 22.65 0.66 0.40
N PRO A 102 22.53 0.17 1.64
CA PRO A 102 22.04 0.97 2.77
C PRO A 102 22.75 2.31 2.93
N ARG A 103 24.07 2.36 2.69
CA ARG A 103 24.87 3.60 2.78
C ARG A 103 24.44 4.65 1.73
N THR A 104 24.09 4.21 0.53
CA THR A 104 23.61 5.10 -0.54
C THR A 104 22.26 5.69 -0.17
N VAL A 105 21.36 4.87 0.37
CA VAL A 105 20.06 5.35 0.87
C VAL A 105 20.27 6.34 2.02
N GLN A 106 21.09 6.02 3.01
CA GLN A 106 21.40 6.92 4.13
C GLN A 106 21.97 8.27 3.71
N ARG A 107 22.83 8.30 2.68
CA ARG A 107 23.33 9.56 2.11
C ARG A 107 22.20 10.38 1.49
N MET A 108 21.29 9.72 0.79
CA MET A 108 20.08 10.37 0.26
C MET A 108 19.18 10.88 1.39
N GLU A 109 18.98 10.11 2.45
CA GLU A 109 18.21 10.54 3.63
C GLU A 109 18.77 11.83 4.23
N LEU A 110 20.10 11.88 4.46
CA LEU A 110 20.77 13.09 4.96
C LEU A 110 20.57 14.28 4.02
N TRP A 111 20.62 14.06 2.71
CA TRP A 111 20.43 15.13 1.73
C TRP A 111 18.99 15.65 1.71
N VAL A 112 18.00 14.75 1.81
CA VAL A 112 16.59 15.09 1.97
C VAL A 112 16.40 15.88 3.26
N MET A 113 16.83 15.37 4.41
CA MET A 113 16.70 16.07 5.70
C MET A 113 17.33 17.46 5.69
N SER A 114 18.53 17.59 5.13
CA SER A 114 19.23 18.88 5.01
C SER A 114 18.42 19.88 4.19
N ASN A 115 17.86 19.44 3.06
CA ASN A 115 16.99 20.27 2.21
C ASN A 115 15.67 20.65 2.85
N LEU A 116 15.16 19.78 3.71
CA LEU A 116 13.95 20.03 4.47
C LEU A 116 14.23 20.87 5.74
N ASN A 117 15.47 21.32 5.94
CA ASN A 117 15.96 21.98 7.15
C ASN A 117 15.63 21.18 8.42
N TRP A 118 15.68 19.85 8.34
CA TRP A 118 15.29 18.92 9.41
C TRP A 118 13.83 19.03 9.88
N ARG A 119 12.98 19.77 9.14
CA ARG A 119 11.56 19.94 9.43
C ARG A 119 10.75 18.78 8.88
N LEU A 120 10.91 17.60 9.49
CA LEU A 120 10.22 16.36 9.10
C LEU A 120 8.80 16.27 9.67
N ARG A 121 8.54 16.84 10.85
CA ARG A 121 7.18 16.95 11.43
C ARG A 121 6.43 18.12 10.82
N SER A 122 5.82 17.88 9.67
CA SER A 122 4.93 18.86 9.03
C SER A 122 3.52 18.73 9.56
N VAL A 123 2.78 19.83 9.59
CA VAL A 123 1.33 19.78 9.77
C VAL A 123 0.71 19.06 8.57
N THR A 124 -0.09 18.04 8.84
CA THR A 124 -0.75 17.15 7.88
C THR A 124 -2.26 17.24 8.02
N PRO A 125 -3.04 16.78 7.01
CA PRO A 125 -4.49 16.68 7.14
C PRO A 125 -4.92 15.79 8.32
N PHE A 126 -4.12 14.77 8.68
CA PHE A 126 -4.41 13.87 9.80
C PHE A 126 -4.49 14.58 11.15
N ASP A 127 -3.70 15.64 11.35
CA ASP A 127 -3.74 16.45 12.59
C ASP A 127 -5.11 17.09 12.84
N PHE A 128 -5.86 17.37 11.76
CA PHE A 128 -7.18 17.98 11.83
C PHE A 128 -8.32 16.96 11.94
N LEU A 129 -8.12 15.71 11.51
CA LEU A 129 -9.16 14.67 11.59
C LEU A 129 -9.65 14.47 13.02
N HIS A 130 -8.74 14.43 13.99
CA HIS A 130 -9.06 14.31 15.42
C HIS A 130 -9.92 15.45 15.94
N SER A 131 -9.84 16.64 15.31
CA SER A 131 -10.63 17.80 15.69
C SER A 131 -11.97 17.86 14.95
N PHE A 132 -12.06 17.35 13.72
CA PHE A 132 -13.24 17.47 12.87
C PHE A 132 -14.23 16.32 13.06
N VAL A 133 -13.75 15.08 13.14
CA VAL A 133 -14.65 13.92 13.23
C VAL A 133 -15.59 14.00 14.44
N PRO A 134 -15.13 14.27 15.68
CA PRO A 134 -16.04 14.31 16.83
C PRO A 134 -17.12 15.41 16.76
N LYS A 135 -16.96 16.38 15.88
CA LYS A 135 -17.91 17.50 15.70
C LYS A 135 -19.04 17.17 14.72
N LEU A 136 -18.99 16.01 14.07
CA LEU A 136 -20.04 15.61 13.14
C LEU A 136 -21.31 15.19 13.91
N PRO A 137 -22.46 15.81 13.62
CA PRO A 137 -23.71 15.54 14.33
C PRO A 137 -24.24 14.12 14.10
N SER A 138 -23.86 13.49 12.98
CA SER A 138 -24.31 12.15 12.55
C SER A 138 -23.58 10.98 13.24
N LEU A 139 -22.55 11.24 14.04
CA LEU A 139 -21.75 10.20 14.70
C LEU A 139 -22.33 9.81 16.07
N SER A 140 -23.43 9.06 16.05
CA SER A 140 -24.10 8.57 17.26
C SER A 140 -23.45 7.31 17.86
N SER A 141 -22.47 6.71 17.19
CA SER A 141 -21.76 5.50 17.64
C SER A 141 -20.24 5.62 17.46
N PRO A 142 -19.43 5.05 18.37
CA PRO A 142 -17.97 4.92 18.17
C PRO A 142 -17.60 4.21 16.86
N SER A 143 -18.41 3.24 16.42
CA SER A 143 -18.16 2.48 15.19
C SER A 143 -18.30 3.32 13.91
N SER A 144 -19.24 4.28 13.88
CA SER A 144 -19.37 5.20 12.73
C SER A 144 -18.21 6.19 12.69
N SER A 145 -17.71 6.63 13.85
CA SER A 145 -16.56 7.54 13.96
C SER A 145 -15.28 6.89 13.43
N CYS A 146 -15.02 5.63 13.80
CA CYS A 146 -13.88 4.88 13.29
C CYS A 146 -13.96 4.68 11.77
N ARG A 147 -15.15 4.39 11.24
CA ARG A 147 -15.34 4.25 9.79
C ARG A 147 -15.04 5.57 9.06
N VAL A 148 -15.57 6.69 9.54
CA VAL A 148 -15.30 8.01 8.95
C VAL A 148 -13.80 8.33 9.01
N LEU A 149 -13.13 8.11 10.15
CA LEU A 149 -11.68 8.29 10.26
C LEU A 149 -10.88 7.46 9.26
N SER A 150 -11.23 6.18 9.09
CA SER A 150 -10.58 5.28 8.14
C SER A 150 -10.78 5.77 6.71
N THR A 151 -12.02 6.01 6.30
CA THR A 151 -12.34 6.48 4.93
C THR A 151 -11.71 7.83 4.64
N SER A 152 -11.74 8.77 5.59
CA SER A 152 -11.05 10.06 5.41
C SER A 152 -9.54 9.90 5.30
N SER A 153 -8.94 8.97 6.05
CA SER A 153 -7.50 8.67 5.95
C SER A 153 -7.14 8.14 4.57
N ASP A 154 -7.94 7.22 4.01
CA ASP A 154 -7.74 6.66 2.68
C ASP A 154 -7.87 7.72 1.58
N LEU A 155 -8.88 8.61 1.71
CA LEU A 155 -9.04 9.76 0.81
C LEU A 155 -7.84 10.71 0.88
N ILE A 156 -7.37 11.04 2.08
CA ILE A 156 -6.18 11.89 2.28
C ILE A 156 -4.96 11.29 1.62
N VAL A 157 -4.69 9.99 1.81
CA VAL A 157 -3.56 9.33 1.13
C VAL A 157 -3.74 9.38 -0.38
N SER A 158 -4.96 9.18 -0.88
CA SER A 158 -5.27 9.20 -2.32
C SER A 158 -5.05 10.59 -2.95
N THR A 159 -5.22 11.68 -2.20
CA THR A 159 -4.92 13.04 -2.69
C THR A 159 -3.48 13.21 -3.15
N THR A 160 -2.53 12.46 -2.59
CA THR A 160 -1.10 12.59 -2.91
C THR A 160 -0.79 12.32 -4.38
N ARG A 161 -1.63 11.52 -5.05
CA ARG A 161 -1.51 11.16 -6.47
C ARG A 161 -1.92 12.30 -7.39
N VAL A 162 -2.86 13.14 -6.99
CA VAL A 162 -3.43 14.19 -7.84
C VAL A 162 -2.78 15.54 -7.49
N ILE A 163 -2.01 16.10 -8.43
CA ILE A 163 -1.19 17.29 -8.20
C ILE A 163 -2.00 18.53 -7.79
N ASP A 164 -3.25 18.63 -8.21
CA ASP A 164 -4.09 19.79 -7.92
C ASP A 164 -4.42 19.91 -6.43
N PHE A 165 -4.33 18.82 -5.65
CA PHE A 165 -4.48 18.88 -4.19
C PHE A 165 -3.38 19.70 -3.50
N LEU A 166 -2.24 19.93 -4.15
CA LEU A 166 -1.18 20.80 -3.63
C LEU A 166 -1.61 22.27 -3.50
N GLY A 167 -2.69 22.66 -4.16
CA GLY A 167 -3.29 23.99 -4.03
C GLY A 167 -4.11 24.20 -2.75
N PHE A 168 -4.39 23.15 -1.97
CA PHE A 168 -5.20 23.23 -0.76
C PHE A 168 -4.38 23.11 0.52
N THR A 169 -4.86 23.74 1.58
CA THR A 169 -4.23 23.63 2.91
C THR A 169 -4.54 22.27 3.56
N PRO A 170 -3.73 21.79 4.52
CA PRO A 170 -4.01 20.54 5.23
C PRO A 170 -5.40 20.50 5.88
N SER A 171 -5.81 21.61 6.48
CA SER A 171 -7.13 21.73 7.11
C SER A 171 -8.25 21.67 6.09
N THR A 172 -8.07 22.27 4.90
CA THR A 172 -9.06 22.19 3.82
C THR A 172 -9.20 20.75 3.30
N ILE A 173 -8.08 20.05 3.08
CA ILE A 173 -8.06 18.65 2.65
C ILE A 173 -8.75 17.76 3.71
N ALA A 174 -8.42 17.96 4.99
CA ALA A 174 -9.03 17.19 6.07
C ALA A 174 -10.54 17.42 6.17
N ALA A 175 -10.99 18.66 6.08
CA ALA A 175 -12.41 19.01 6.08
C ALA A 175 -13.15 18.33 4.92
N ALA A 176 -12.64 18.47 3.69
CA ALA A 176 -13.22 17.84 2.50
C ALA A 176 -13.27 16.31 2.64
N ALA A 177 -12.20 15.67 3.10
CA ALA A 177 -12.16 14.22 3.28
C ALA A 177 -13.15 13.71 4.33
N VAL A 178 -13.37 14.47 5.40
CA VAL A 178 -14.38 14.15 6.43
C VAL A 178 -15.79 14.28 5.87
N LEU A 179 -16.07 15.33 5.09
CA LEU A 179 -17.37 15.53 4.45
C LEU A 179 -17.69 14.44 3.42
N CYS A 180 -16.70 14.08 2.57
CA CYS A 180 -16.85 12.96 1.63
C CYS A 180 -17.12 11.64 2.36
N ALA A 181 -16.36 11.35 3.43
CA ALA A 181 -16.51 10.12 4.20
C ALA A 181 -17.82 10.02 5.00
N ALA A 182 -18.36 11.16 5.45
CA ALA A 182 -19.64 11.21 6.16
C ALA A 182 -20.85 10.98 5.25
N GLY A 183 -20.69 11.09 3.92
CA GLY A 183 -21.78 10.93 2.95
C GLY A 183 -22.84 12.03 3.02
N GLU A 184 -22.54 13.16 3.67
CA GLU A 184 -23.47 14.28 3.80
C GLU A 184 -23.52 15.06 2.47
N GLY A 185 -24.45 14.69 1.59
CA GLY A 185 -24.79 15.41 0.36
C GLY A 185 -25.63 16.69 0.58
N GLY A 186 -25.72 17.16 1.83
CA GLY A 186 -26.47 18.35 2.24
C GLY A 186 -25.59 19.35 3.01
N ASP A 187 -26.19 20.49 3.37
CA ASP A 187 -25.55 21.69 3.92
C ASP A 187 -24.41 21.37 4.92
N GLU A 188 -23.21 21.86 4.62
CA GLU A 188 -21.99 21.49 5.34
C GLU A 188 -22.11 21.86 6.84
N PRO A 189 -21.77 20.95 7.78
CA PRO A 189 -21.94 21.21 9.20
C PRO A 189 -21.21 22.51 9.61
N PRO A 190 -21.91 23.48 10.24
CA PRO A 190 -21.39 24.82 10.50
C PRO A 190 -20.12 24.82 11.37
N VAL A 191 -19.86 23.73 12.09
CA VAL A 191 -18.75 23.55 13.03
C VAL A 191 -17.38 23.44 12.34
N ILE A 192 -17.33 23.05 11.06
CA ILE A 192 -16.07 22.95 10.30
C ILE A 192 -15.69 24.30 9.69
N HIS A 193 -16.67 25.19 9.45
CA HIS A 193 -16.49 26.41 8.66
C HIS A 193 -16.07 27.66 9.43
N ASP A 194 -16.24 27.71 10.75
CA ASP A 194 -16.03 28.95 11.51
C ASP A 194 -14.59 29.52 11.39
N ARG A 195 -13.64 28.72 10.89
CA ARG A 195 -12.24 29.10 10.68
C ARG A 195 -11.68 28.78 9.29
N LEU A 196 -12.49 28.27 8.37
CA LEU A 196 -12.04 27.78 7.05
C LEU A 196 -12.77 28.49 5.92
N ASP A 197 -12.04 28.70 4.82
CA ASP A 197 -12.61 29.18 3.58
C ASP A 197 -13.56 28.12 2.98
N ARG A 198 -14.86 28.43 2.96
CA ARG A 198 -15.91 27.53 2.51
C ARG A 198 -15.82 27.21 1.02
N GLU A 199 -15.38 28.16 0.21
CA GLU A 199 -15.23 27.94 -1.22
C GLU A 199 -14.10 26.96 -1.49
N MET A 200 -12.97 27.12 -0.78
CA MET A 200 -11.85 26.20 -0.89
C MET A 200 -12.20 24.78 -0.41
N VAL A 201 -13.00 24.64 0.66
CA VAL A 201 -13.47 23.32 1.12
C VAL A 201 -14.37 22.67 0.07
N ARG A 202 -15.36 23.40 -0.47
CA ARG A 202 -16.25 22.90 -1.52
C ARG A 202 -15.49 22.51 -2.79
N SER A 203 -14.55 23.34 -3.26
CA SER A 203 -13.72 23.00 -4.42
C SER A 203 -12.85 21.77 -4.17
N CYS A 204 -12.26 21.64 -2.97
CA CYS A 204 -11.46 20.47 -2.60
C CYS A 204 -12.30 19.19 -2.56
N ARG A 205 -13.51 19.28 -1.97
CA ARG A 205 -14.48 18.18 -1.89
C ARG A 205 -14.90 17.72 -3.28
N GLN A 206 -15.27 18.64 -4.17
CA GLN A 206 -15.65 18.32 -5.54
C GLN A 206 -14.51 17.58 -6.27
N LEU A 207 -13.28 18.03 -6.09
CA LEU A 207 -12.11 17.36 -6.66
C LEU A 207 -11.89 15.95 -6.07
N MET A 208 -12.17 15.73 -4.78
CA MET A 208 -12.12 14.39 -4.18
C MET A 208 -13.20 13.47 -4.77
N GLU A 209 -14.43 13.97 -4.91
CA GLU A 209 -15.55 13.22 -5.49
C GLU A 209 -15.28 12.86 -6.95
N GLU A 210 -14.72 13.77 -7.75
CA GLU A 210 -14.41 13.55 -9.16
C GLU A 210 -13.27 12.54 -9.38
N TYR A 211 -12.20 12.61 -8.58
CA TYR A 211 -10.97 11.84 -8.86
C TYR A 211 -10.77 10.63 -7.96
N LEU A 212 -11.37 10.59 -6.76
CA LEU A 212 -10.98 9.63 -5.72
C LEU A 212 -12.12 8.72 -5.25
N VAL A 213 -13.38 9.17 -5.27
CA VAL A 213 -14.52 8.40 -4.73
C VAL A 213 -14.86 7.18 -5.62
N ASP A 214 -14.57 7.23 -6.92
CA ASP A 214 -14.72 6.08 -7.83
C ASP A 214 -13.57 5.07 -7.78
N THR A 215 -12.46 5.39 -7.08
CA THR A 215 -11.24 4.56 -7.08
C THR A 215 -11.06 3.72 -5.81
N CYS A 216 -11.95 3.85 -4.82
CA CYS A 216 -11.91 3.02 -3.61
C CYS A 216 -12.62 1.68 -3.87
N PRO A 217 -11.90 0.53 -3.86
CA PRO A 217 -12.56 -0.76 -3.72
C PRO A 217 -13.00 -0.92 -2.26
N SER A 218 -13.98 -0.12 -1.83
CA SER A 218 -14.81 -0.56 -0.71
C SER A 218 -15.58 -1.77 -1.21
N ALA A 219 -15.49 -2.83 -0.43
CA ALA A 219 -16.18 -4.10 -0.65
C ALA A 219 -17.70 -3.88 -0.80
N THR A 220 -18.13 -3.60 -2.01
CA THR A 220 -19.41 -4.08 -2.53
C THR A 220 -19.07 -4.94 -3.74
N VAL A 221 -18.57 -6.14 -3.45
CA VAL A 221 -19.03 -7.28 -4.24
C VAL A 221 -20.54 -7.27 -4.00
N LYS A 222 -21.29 -6.67 -4.93
CA LYS A 222 -22.63 -7.17 -5.20
C LYS A 222 -22.38 -8.60 -5.66
N VAL A 223 -22.32 -9.51 -4.70
CA VAL A 223 -22.74 -10.88 -4.96
C VAL A 223 -24.21 -10.67 -5.28
N ALA A 224 -24.51 -10.50 -6.57
CA ALA A 224 -25.81 -10.91 -7.04
C ALA A 224 -25.89 -12.37 -6.61
N ASP A 225 -26.72 -12.67 -5.61
CA ASP A 225 -27.04 -14.04 -5.24
C ASP A 225 -27.35 -14.77 -6.55
N PRO A 226 -26.54 -15.76 -6.96
CA PRO A 226 -26.99 -16.71 -7.94
C PRO A 226 -28.13 -17.44 -7.24
N GLU A 227 -29.35 -17.26 -7.75
CA GLU A 227 -30.49 -18.08 -7.40
C GLU A 227 -30.04 -19.55 -7.36
N PRO A 228 -30.25 -20.29 -6.24
CA PRO A 228 -29.73 -21.64 -6.13
C PRO A 228 -30.37 -22.51 -7.22
N PRO A 229 -29.59 -23.31 -7.97
CA PRO A 229 -30.16 -24.19 -8.97
C PRO A 229 -31.11 -25.17 -8.30
N ALA A 230 -32.31 -25.29 -8.86
CA ALA A 230 -33.31 -26.25 -8.43
C ALA A 230 -32.72 -27.66 -8.36
N ALA A 231 -32.96 -28.35 -7.24
CA ALA A 231 -32.55 -29.73 -7.06
C ALA A 231 -33.14 -30.61 -8.18
N PRO A 232 -32.37 -31.57 -8.74
CA PRO A 232 -32.91 -32.51 -9.70
C PRO A 232 -33.96 -33.40 -9.03
N PRO A 233 -35.06 -33.75 -9.72
CA PRO A 233 -36.08 -34.61 -9.15
C PRO A 233 -35.47 -36.00 -8.87
N SER A 234 -35.67 -36.49 -7.65
CA SER A 234 -35.29 -37.85 -7.26
C SER A 234 -36.04 -38.88 -8.13
N PRO A 235 -35.39 -39.97 -8.57
CA PRO A 235 -35.99 -40.92 -9.47
C PRO A 235 -37.13 -41.68 -8.77
N VAL A 236 -38.27 -41.75 -9.46
CA VAL A 236 -39.43 -42.54 -9.09
C VAL A 236 -39.04 -44.02 -9.14
N GLY A 237 -38.80 -44.61 -7.97
CA GLY A 237 -38.63 -46.04 -7.79
C GLY A 237 -39.97 -46.75 -7.85
N VAL A 238 -40.28 -47.31 -9.02
CA VAL A 238 -41.37 -48.27 -9.25
C VAL A 238 -41.00 -49.59 -8.57
N LEU A 239 -41.71 -50.01 -7.53
CA LEU A 239 -41.84 -51.43 -7.20
C LEU A 239 -43.23 -51.70 -6.60
N ASP A 240 -43.98 -52.51 -7.34
CA ASP A 240 -45.31 -53.04 -7.03
C ASP A 240 -45.32 -53.91 -5.77
N ALA A 241 -46.45 -53.82 -5.06
CA ALA A 241 -46.79 -54.67 -3.94
C ALA A 241 -47.05 -56.11 -4.41
N ALA A 242 -46.18 -57.04 -4.02
CA ALA A 242 -46.51 -58.46 -3.98
C ALA A 242 -46.75 -58.88 -2.52
N ALA A 243 -47.98 -59.33 -2.29
CA ALA A 243 -48.44 -59.94 -1.06
C ALA A 243 -47.79 -61.33 -0.83
N CYS A 244 -47.89 -61.81 0.42
CA CYS A 244 -47.74 -63.20 0.85
C CYS A 244 -46.29 -63.75 0.81
N ARG A 245 -45.75 -64.45 1.82
CA ARG A 245 -46.31 -65.26 2.91
C ARG A 245 -45.21 -65.53 3.94
N SER A 246 -45.62 -65.62 5.20
CA SER A 246 -44.92 -66.27 6.33
C SER A 246 -44.31 -67.64 5.96
N CYS A 247 -43.12 -67.94 6.51
CA CYS A 247 -42.72 -69.24 7.04
C CYS A 247 -41.53 -69.06 8.01
N ASP A 248 -41.76 -69.30 9.29
CA ASP A 248 -40.74 -69.68 10.27
C ASP A 248 -40.22 -71.10 9.96
N THR A 249 -38.91 -71.34 10.13
CA THR A 249 -38.36 -72.45 10.95
C THR A 249 -36.82 -72.52 10.89
N ARG A 250 -36.23 -72.34 12.08
CA ARG A 250 -35.26 -73.22 12.76
C ARG A 250 -33.96 -73.70 12.05
N SER A 251 -32.87 -73.40 12.75
CA SER A 251 -31.73 -74.26 13.14
C SER A 251 -30.39 -74.18 12.40
N ASP A 252 -29.38 -74.01 13.26
CA ASP A 252 -28.03 -74.58 13.28
C ASP A 252 -26.82 -73.74 12.80
N ASN A 253 -25.93 -73.55 13.79
CA ASN A 253 -24.53 -73.08 13.78
C ASN A 253 -23.61 -74.10 13.04
N PRO A 254 -22.25 -73.95 12.96
CA PRO A 254 -21.36 -72.77 13.03
C PRO A 254 -20.24 -72.77 11.93
N SER A 255 -19.33 -71.80 12.03
CA SER A 255 -17.94 -71.73 11.51
C SER A 255 -17.70 -71.00 10.19
N ALA A 256 -17.01 -69.85 10.27
CA ALA A 256 -15.64 -69.70 9.75
C ALA A 256 -15.14 -68.25 9.90
N THR A 257 -13.94 -68.17 10.46
CA THR A 257 -12.97 -67.08 10.56
C THR A 257 -12.76 -66.31 9.23
N VAL A 258 -12.64 -64.98 9.23
CA VAL A 258 -11.55 -64.20 8.57
C VAL A 258 -11.51 -62.75 9.11
N THR A 259 -10.48 -62.50 9.91
CA THR A 259 -9.54 -61.36 10.00
C THR A 259 -9.82 -60.03 9.28
N SER A 260 -9.91 -58.96 10.07
CA SER A 260 -9.74 -57.55 9.70
C SER A 260 -8.28 -57.16 9.47
N ARG A 261 -7.97 -56.34 8.46
CA ARG A 261 -6.66 -55.68 8.32
C ARG A 261 -6.84 -54.18 8.06
N ALA A 262 -6.21 -53.38 8.92
CA ALA A 262 -6.12 -51.94 8.84
C ALA A 262 -5.06 -51.50 7.80
N GLU A 263 -5.32 -50.42 7.08
CA GLU A 263 -4.38 -49.75 6.17
C GLU A 263 -3.51 -48.71 6.92
N GLN A 264 -2.21 -48.70 6.62
CA GLN A 264 -1.22 -47.70 7.03
C GLN A 264 -0.99 -46.67 5.90
N PRO A 265 -0.59 -45.42 6.22
CA PRO A 265 -0.29 -44.39 5.22
C PRO A 265 1.12 -44.54 4.60
N PRO A 266 1.39 -43.92 3.42
CA PRO A 266 2.60 -44.15 2.63
C PRO A 266 3.83 -43.36 3.10
N PRO A 267 5.07 -43.76 2.70
CA PRO A 267 6.31 -43.16 3.17
C PRO A 267 6.77 -41.94 2.34
N LEU A 268 7.58 -41.07 2.97
CA LEU A 268 8.15 -39.84 2.39
C LEU A 268 9.37 -40.10 1.49
N PRO A 269 9.66 -39.22 0.50
CA PRO A 269 10.76 -39.40 -0.46
C PRO A 269 12.14 -38.97 0.09
N PRO A 270 13.24 -39.46 -0.55
CA PRO A 270 14.61 -39.22 -0.07
C PRO A 270 15.18 -37.83 -0.44
N PRO A 271 16.22 -37.34 0.28
CA PRO A 271 16.77 -36.00 0.10
C PRO A 271 17.70 -35.87 -1.13
N LEU A 272 17.71 -34.67 -1.71
CA LEU A 272 18.51 -34.31 -2.90
C LEU A 272 20.02 -34.17 -2.60
N PRO A 273 20.90 -34.46 -3.59
CA PRO A 273 22.35 -34.34 -3.43
C PRO A 273 22.86 -32.89 -3.46
N PRO A 274 24.04 -32.61 -2.87
CA PRO A 274 24.58 -31.26 -2.77
C PRO A 274 25.17 -30.73 -4.10
N PRO A 275 25.21 -29.40 -4.30
CA PRO A 275 25.68 -28.78 -5.54
C PRO A 275 27.21 -28.83 -5.71
N PRO A 276 27.73 -28.79 -6.96
CA PRO A 276 29.15 -28.83 -7.23
C PRO A 276 29.87 -27.51 -6.87
N PRO A 277 31.19 -27.57 -6.57
CA PRO A 277 31.96 -26.39 -6.20
C PRO A 277 32.22 -25.45 -7.40
N PRO A 278 32.39 -24.14 -7.16
CA PRO A 278 32.59 -23.15 -8.22
C PRO A 278 33.99 -23.24 -8.85
N PRO A 279 34.15 -22.88 -10.14
CA PRO A 279 35.43 -22.92 -10.84
C PRO A 279 36.40 -21.82 -10.34
N ASN A 280 37.66 -22.20 -10.18
CA ASN A 280 38.76 -21.35 -9.71
C ASN A 280 38.96 -20.09 -10.58
N LYS A 281 39.01 -18.92 -9.94
CA LYS A 281 39.42 -17.65 -10.55
C LYS A 281 40.91 -17.71 -10.93
N ARG A 282 41.23 -17.59 -12.23
CA ARG A 282 42.61 -17.30 -12.67
C ARG A 282 43.00 -15.89 -12.21
N LEU A 283 44.03 -15.77 -11.37
CA LEU A 283 44.72 -14.51 -11.12
C LEU A 283 45.39 -14.04 -12.43
N ARG A 284 45.06 -12.82 -12.89
CA ARG A 284 45.94 -12.07 -13.80
C ARG A 284 46.96 -11.31 -12.95
N PHE A 285 48.23 -11.59 -13.20
CA PHE A 285 49.35 -10.76 -12.77
C PHE A 285 49.30 -9.42 -13.52
N SER A 286 49.31 -8.31 -12.77
CA SER A 286 49.67 -6.97 -13.26
C SER A 286 51.14 -6.74 -12.93
N GLY A 287 51.97 -6.51 -13.95
CA GLY A 287 53.37 -6.08 -13.80
C GLY A 287 53.49 -4.61 -13.36
N PRO A 288 54.69 -4.16 -12.95
CA PRO A 288 54.89 -2.87 -12.31
C PRO A 288 54.95 -1.71 -13.32
N GLU A 289 54.31 -0.59 -12.97
CA GLU A 289 54.49 0.71 -13.61
C GLU A 289 55.86 1.29 -13.24
N SER A 290 56.58 1.74 -14.27
CA SER A 290 57.85 2.45 -14.21
C SER A 290 57.64 3.92 -13.85
N SER A 291 58.47 4.39 -12.93
CA SER A 291 58.72 5.78 -12.57
C SER A 291 59.10 6.63 -13.79
N GLU A 292 58.52 7.83 -13.90
CA GLU A 292 59.08 8.94 -14.67
C GLU A 292 58.97 10.25 -13.87
N ASP A 293 59.94 11.11 -14.18
CA ASP A 293 60.60 12.08 -13.33
C ASP A 293 59.81 13.34 -12.94
N VAL A 294 60.15 13.85 -11.75
CA VAL A 294 59.95 15.24 -11.33
C VAL A 294 61.13 16.05 -11.84
N GLN A 295 60.88 17.05 -12.68
CA GLN A 295 61.88 18.04 -13.07
C GLN A 295 61.37 19.45 -12.75
N GLU A 296 62.22 20.21 -12.05
CA GLU A 296 62.05 21.58 -11.60
C GLU A 296 61.82 22.57 -12.75
N HIS A 297 60.91 23.54 -12.54
CA HIS A 297 61.20 24.98 -12.63
C HIS A 297 60.10 25.82 -11.97
#